data_AF-A0A1V3GAL8-F1
#
_entry.id   AF-A0A1V3GAL8-F1
#
_cell.length_a   1.000
_cell.length_b   1.000
_cell.length_c   1.000
_cell.angle_alpha   90.00
_cell.angle_beta   90.00
_cell.angle_gamma   90.00
#
_symmetry.space_group_name_H-M   'P 1'
#
loop_
_entity.id
_entity.type
_entity.pdbx_description
1 polymer ?
#
loop_
_entity_poly.entity_id
_entity_poly.type
_entity_poly.pdbx_seq_one_letter_code
_entity_poly.pdbx_strand_id
1 'polypeptide(L)'
;MTAAVILTEISDSKSLSKEDKSAVVSLINELKPYFKEIIVINDQPAVYLPYVKDTARILTPYYKVRDPLSSIHAAISLAISDDVWVLHEAFPFPGIKTFKEIMLMKESSGSQCAVYDKKNPSLLYSILDKSVLSVLYKAIHTNSNRLDLFFNQTDCTYFSLQKKKSLQT
;
A
#
# COMPACT_ATOMS: atom_id res chain seq x y z
N MET A 1 -6.76 14.25 -1.00
CA MET A 1 -6.65 13.58 0.34
C MET A 1 -6.00 12.22 0.11
N THR A 2 -5.28 11.66 1.08
CA THR A 2 -4.60 10.36 0.91
C THR A 2 -5.12 9.35 1.93
N ALA A 3 -5.42 8.13 1.49
CA ALA A 3 -5.73 7.00 2.35
C ALA A 3 -4.46 6.20 2.66
N ALA A 4 -4.36 5.64 3.87
CA ALA A 4 -3.32 4.65 4.18
C ALA A 4 -3.86 3.25 3.90
N VAL A 5 -3.14 2.47 3.10
CA VAL A 5 -3.52 1.10 2.71
C VAL A 5 -2.51 0.13 3.29
N ILE A 6 -2.98 -0.81 4.11
CA ILE A 6 -2.17 -1.87 4.70
C ILE A 6 -2.48 -3.17 3.96
N LEU A 7 -1.49 -3.69 3.24
CA LEU A 7 -1.53 -5.02 2.65
C LEU A 7 -1.13 -6.05 3.72
N THR A 8 -1.90 -7.14 3.80
CA THR A 8 -1.60 -8.27 4.70
C THR A 8 -1.26 -9.50 3.89
N GLU A 9 -0.48 -10.42 4.47
CA GLU A 9 -0.22 -11.73 3.88
C GLU A 9 -1.52 -12.50 3.70
N ILE A 10 -1.72 -13.02 2.48
CA ILE A 10 -2.90 -13.82 2.14
C ILE A 10 -2.51 -15.30 2.34
N SER A 11 -2.94 -15.92 3.44
CA SER A 11 -2.57 -17.29 3.87
C SER A 11 -3.67 -18.32 3.56
N ASP A 12 -3.33 -19.44 2.88
CA ASP A 12 -4.31 -20.46 2.40
C ASP A 12 -4.81 -21.39 3.51
N SER A 13 -4.25 -21.33 4.72
CA SER A 13 -4.57 -22.33 5.75
C SER A 13 -3.90 -22.11 7.11
N LYS A 14 -2.95 -21.18 7.25
CA LYS A 14 -2.39 -20.86 8.56
C LYS A 14 -3.30 -19.87 9.26
N SER A 15 -3.72 -20.23 10.48
CA SER A 15 -4.18 -19.26 11.47
C SER A 15 -3.13 -18.14 11.56
N LEU A 16 -3.52 -16.91 11.27
CA LEU A 16 -2.66 -15.73 11.43
C LEU A 16 -1.97 -15.78 12.79
N SER A 17 -0.64 -15.60 12.78
CA SER A 17 0.11 -15.59 14.01
C SER A 17 -0.34 -14.41 14.89
N LYS A 18 -0.08 -14.49 16.19
CA LYS A 18 -0.33 -13.36 17.09
C LYS A 18 0.50 -12.12 16.67
N GLU A 19 1.65 -12.36 16.05
CA GLU A 19 2.60 -11.34 15.60
C GLU A 19 2.04 -10.54 14.40
N ASP A 20 1.47 -11.22 13.40
CA ASP A 20 0.87 -10.56 12.22
C ASP A 20 -0.28 -9.63 12.62
N LYS A 21 -1.17 -10.12 13.51
CA LYS A 21 -2.27 -9.31 14.06
C LYS A 21 -1.73 -8.09 14.81
N SER A 22 -0.67 -8.28 15.58
CA SER A 22 -0.03 -7.20 16.32
C SER A 22 0.59 -6.15 15.38
N ALA A 23 1.13 -6.55 14.24
CA ALA A 23 1.74 -5.65 13.28
C ALA A 23 0.70 -4.71 12.64
N VAL A 24 -0.43 -5.24 12.17
CA VAL A 24 -1.52 -4.43 11.59
C VAL A 24 -2.10 -3.45 12.61
N VAL A 25 -2.37 -3.92 13.84
CA VAL A 25 -2.87 -3.05 14.91
C VAL A 25 -1.89 -1.93 15.24
N SER A 26 -0.59 -2.25 15.29
CA SER A 26 0.46 -1.25 15.50
C SER A 26 0.48 -0.22 14.37
N LEU A 27 0.43 -0.65 13.11
CA LEU A 27 0.36 0.25 11.96
C LEU A 27 -0.87 1.15 12.02
N ILE A 28 -2.05 0.62 12.34
CA ILE A 28 -3.27 1.43 12.47
C ILE A 28 -3.11 2.50 13.53
N ASN A 29 -2.54 2.16 14.70
CA ASN A 29 -2.33 3.11 15.78
C ASN A 29 -1.36 4.23 15.39
N GLU A 30 -0.31 3.90 14.63
CA GLU A 30 0.64 4.88 14.08
C GLU A 30 -0.01 5.80 13.03
N LEU A 31 -0.95 5.28 12.23
CA LEU A 31 -1.57 5.99 11.12
C LEU A 31 -2.77 6.85 11.53
N LYS A 32 -3.54 6.40 12.54
CA LYS A 32 -4.78 7.04 13.00
C LYS A 32 -4.68 8.55 13.25
N PRO A 33 -3.58 9.11 13.81
CA PRO A 33 -3.47 10.55 14.02
C PRO A 33 -3.35 11.37 12.73
N TYR A 34 -3.00 10.73 11.61
CA TYR A 34 -2.61 11.42 10.36
C TYR A 34 -3.56 11.15 9.20
N PHE A 35 -4.24 10.01 9.20
CA PHE A 35 -5.08 9.55 8.10
C PHE A 35 -6.54 9.45 8.53
N LYS A 36 -7.42 10.12 7.78
CA LYS A 36 -8.89 10.01 7.96
C LYS A 36 -9.45 8.70 7.40
N GLU A 37 -8.72 8.09 6.47
CA GLU A 37 -9.08 6.84 5.81
C GLU A 37 -7.92 5.86 5.92
N ILE A 38 -8.17 4.75 6.61
CA ILE A 38 -7.25 3.61 6.70
C ILE A 38 -7.98 2.39 6.15
N ILE A 39 -7.32 1.67 5.26
CA ILE A 39 -7.86 0.52 4.55
C ILE A 39 -6.91 -0.66 4.81
N VAL A 40 -7.45 -1.78 5.30
CA VAL A 40 -6.74 -3.04 5.44
C VAL A 40 -7.22 -3.97 4.33
N ILE A 41 -6.30 -4.52 3.54
CA ILE A 41 -6.63 -5.47 2.49
C ILE A 41 -6.35 -6.89 2.96
N ASN A 42 -7.42 -7.67 3.17
CA ASN A 42 -7.33 -9.06 3.64
C ASN A 42 -8.51 -9.91 3.12
N ASP A 43 -8.26 -11.18 2.84
CA ASP A 43 -9.26 -12.13 2.35
C ASP A 43 -10.05 -12.83 3.47
N GLN A 44 -9.67 -12.62 4.73
CA GLN A 44 -10.31 -13.14 5.94
C GLN A 44 -10.68 -11.98 6.90
N PRO A 45 -11.65 -11.10 6.53
CA PRO A 45 -11.96 -9.89 7.29
C PRO A 45 -12.32 -10.17 8.76
N ALA A 46 -12.95 -11.33 9.04
CA ALA A 46 -13.27 -11.77 10.39
C ALA A 46 -12.07 -11.79 11.35
N VAL A 47 -10.84 -11.97 10.83
CA VAL A 47 -9.63 -12.00 11.65
C VAL A 47 -9.28 -10.62 12.22
N TYR A 48 -9.51 -9.56 11.45
CA TYR A 48 -9.14 -8.20 11.85
C TYR A 48 -10.32 -7.42 12.45
N LEU A 49 -11.56 -7.78 12.14
CA LEU A 49 -12.78 -7.08 12.61
C LEU A 49 -12.76 -6.71 14.11
N PRO A 50 -12.36 -7.59 15.05
CA PRO A 50 -12.33 -7.25 16.48
C PRO A 50 -11.35 -6.13 16.84
N TYR A 51 -10.33 -5.90 16.01
CA TYR A 51 -9.20 -5.01 16.28
C TYR A 51 -9.30 -3.68 15.54
N VAL A 52 -9.78 -3.67 14.28
CA VAL A 52 -9.93 -2.43 13.49
C VAL A 52 -11.17 -1.63 13.86
N LYS A 53 -12.26 -2.28 14.29
CA LYS A 53 -13.55 -1.64 14.61
C LYS A 53 -13.94 -0.55 13.60
N ASP A 54 -13.99 0.71 14.04
CA ASP A 54 -14.34 1.91 13.28
C ASP A 54 -13.12 2.70 12.77
N THR A 55 -11.90 2.24 13.10
CA THR A 55 -10.66 2.96 12.81
C THR A 55 -10.11 2.65 11.42
N ALA A 56 -10.45 1.49 10.85
CA ALA A 56 -10.10 1.15 9.47
C ALA A 56 -11.19 0.31 8.80
N ARG A 57 -11.28 0.41 7.47
CA ARG A 57 -12.13 -0.45 6.64
C ARG A 57 -11.34 -1.69 6.24
N ILE A 58 -11.96 -2.86 6.27
CA ILE A 58 -11.36 -4.07 5.68
C ILE A 58 -11.97 -4.29 4.30
N LEU A 59 -11.13 -4.46 3.29
CA LEU A 59 -11.56 -4.83 1.95
C LEU A 59 -10.92 -6.16 1.55
N THR A 60 -11.66 -6.94 0.80
CA THR A 60 -11.17 -8.19 0.21
C THR A 60 -10.77 -7.94 -1.23
N PRO A 61 -9.58 -8.42 -1.68
CA PRO A 61 -9.20 -8.33 -3.10
C PRO A 61 -10.27 -8.93 -4.00
N TYR A 62 -10.61 -8.23 -5.08
CA TYR A 62 -11.65 -8.69 -6.01
C TYR A 62 -11.21 -9.95 -6.76
N TYR A 63 -9.95 -9.98 -7.22
CA TYR A 63 -9.39 -11.13 -7.92
C TYR A 63 -8.81 -12.09 -6.88
N LYS A 64 -9.30 -13.35 -6.90
CA LYS A 64 -8.85 -14.43 -6.01
C LYS A 64 -7.39 -14.85 -6.23
N VAL A 65 -6.75 -14.35 -7.29
CA VAL A 65 -5.31 -14.52 -7.50
C VAL A 65 -4.59 -13.68 -6.44
N ARG A 66 -3.81 -14.35 -5.59
CA ARG A 66 -3.02 -13.75 -4.52
C ARG A 66 -1.90 -12.91 -5.12
N ASP A 67 -2.21 -11.65 -5.37
CA ASP A 67 -1.31 -10.75 -6.05
C ASP A 67 -1.44 -9.33 -5.48
N PRO A 68 -0.31 -8.64 -5.21
CA PRO A 68 -0.31 -7.27 -4.72
C PRO A 68 -1.10 -6.30 -5.62
N LEU A 69 -1.09 -6.48 -6.94
CA LEU A 69 -1.83 -5.59 -7.85
C LEU A 69 -3.34 -5.70 -7.65
N SER A 70 -3.88 -6.91 -7.46
CA SER A 70 -5.28 -7.14 -7.11
C SER A 70 -5.67 -6.42 -5.81
N SER A 71 -4.82 -6.53 -4.79
CA SER A 71 -5.04 -5.88 -3.49
C SER A 71 -5.01 -4.35 -3.61
N ILE A 72 -4.03 -3.81 -4.34
CA ILE A 72 -3.91 -2.37 -4.58
C ILE A 72 -5.07 -1.86 -5.44
N HIS A 73 -5.50 -2.61 -6.46
CA HIS A 73 -6.67 -2.29 -7.26
C HIS A 73 -7.93 -2.22 -6.40
N ALA A 74 -8.15 -3.18 -5.51
CA ALA A 74 -9.29 -3.16 -4.58
C ALA A 74 -9.25 -1.93 -3.66
N ALA A 75 -8.07 -1.60 -3.12
CA ALA A 75 -7.88 -0.42 -2.29
C ALA A 75 -8.20 0.88 -3.04
N ILE A 76 -7.61 1.08 -4.22
CA ILE A 76 -7.79 2.30 -5.03
C ILE A 76 -9.22 2.43 -5.53
N SER A 77 -9.84 1.34 -5.97
CA SER A 77 -11.23 1.36 -6.48
C SER A 77 -12.22 1.86 -5.44
N LEU A 78 -12.01 1.50 -4.17
CA LEU A 78 -12.95 1.71 -3.07
C LEU A 78 -12.52 2.80 -2.08
N ALA A 79 -11.33 3.36 -2.25
CA ALA A 79 -10.86 4.52 -1.50
C ALA A 79 -11.73 5.75 -1.83
N ILE A 80 -12.06 6.51 -0.79
CA ILE A 80 -12.70 7.82 -0.92
C ILE A 80 -11.63 8.84 -1.34
N SER A 81 -10.43 8.69 -0.82
CA SER A 81 -9.26 9.51 -1.12
C SER A 81 -8.80 9.36 -2.58
N ASP A 82 -8.28 10.44 -3.16
CA ASP A 82 -7.72 10.46 -4.53
C ASP A 82 -6.37 9.74 -4.59
N ASP A 83 -5.61 9.77 -3.50
CA ASP A 83 -4.33 9.08 -3.37
C ASP A 83 -4.44 7.94 -2.37
N VAL A 84 -3.65 6.90 -2.59
CA VAL A 84 -3.41 5.84 -1.60
C VAL A 84 -1.93 5.70 -1.30
N TRP A 85 -1.57 5.52 -0.04
CA TRP A 85 -0.22 5.19 0.39
C TRP A 85 -0.15 3.71 0.78
N VAL A 86 0.69 2.96 0.08
CA VAL A 86 0.76 1.49 0.20
C VAL A 86 1.77 1.08 1.26
N LEU A 87 1.32 0.33 2.24
CA LEU A 87 2.08 -0.26 3.33
C LEU A 87 1.88 -1.78 3.33
N HIS A 88 2.72 -2.50 4.05
CA HIS A 88 2.60 -3.95 4.19
C HIS A 88 2.95 -4.37 5.62
N GLU A 89 2.16 -5.26 6.23
CA GLU A 89 2.30 -5.64 7.64
C GLU A 89 3.66 -6.28 7.97
N ALA A 90 4.21 -7.04 7.02
CA ALA A 90 5.53 -7.69 7.14
C ALA A 90 6.73 -6.71 7.09
N PHE A 91 6.52 -5.42 6.83
CA PHE A 91 7.60 -4.45 6.67
C PHE A 91 7.55 -3.33 7.73
N PRO A 92 8.70 -2.81 8.19
CA PRO A 92 8.74 -1.75 9.19
C PRO A 92 8.05 -0.47 8.72
N PHE A 93 7.25 0.15 9.59
CA PHE A 93 6.64 1.44 9.30
C PHE A 93 7.72 2.49 8.98
N PRO A 94 7.72 3.11 7.79
CA PRO A 94 8.77 4.05 7.40
C PRO A 94 8.64 5.41 8.12
N GLY A 95 7.49 5.67 8.75
CA GLY A 95 7.21 6.91 9.45
C GLY A 95 6.54 7.98 8.59
N ILE A 96 5.82 8.89 9.25
CA ILE A 96 5.06 9.96 8.60
C ILE A 96 5.95 10.98 7.90
N LYS A 97 7.19 11.17 8.36
CA LYS A 97 8.17 12.04 7.68
C LYS A 97 8.43 11.54 6.26
N THR A 98 8.63 10.23 6.11
CA THR A 98 8.85 9.60 4.81
C THR A 98 7.61 9.72 3.93
N PHE A 99 6.41 9.50 4.46
CA PHE A 99 5.16 9.77 3.72
C PHE A 99 5.12 11.20 3.16
N LYS A 100 5.39 12.21 3.99
CA LYS A 100 5.37 13.63 3.58
C LYS A 100 6.41 13.93 2.50
N GLU A 101 7.61 13.36 2.61
CA GLU A 101 8.66 13.51 1.60
C GLU A 101 8.22 12.92 0.25
N ILE A 102 7.66 11.70 0.26
CA ILE A 102 7.17 11.01 -0.94
C ILE A 102 6.01 11.79 -1.57
N MET A 103 5.07 12.25 -0.75
CA MET A 103 3.92 13.03 -1.21
C MET A 103 4.37 14.34 -1.87
N LEU A 104 5.28 15.08 -1.24
CA LEU A 104 5.83 16.31 -1.79
C LEU A 104 6.50 16.09 -3.15
N MET A 105 7.25 14.99 -3.30
CA MET A 105 7.86 14.64 -4.58
C MET A 105 6.82 14.31 -5.66
N LYS A 106 5.76 13.56 -5.32
CA LYS A 106 4.64 13.29 -6.22
C LYS A 106 3.96 14.58 -6.68
N GLU A 107 3.58 15.43 -5.73
CA GLU A 107 2.89 16.70 -6.01
C GLU A 107 3.75 17.65 -6.85
N SER A 108 5.04 17.77 -6.54
CA SER A 108 5.95 18.66 -7.26
C SER A 108 6.24 18.21 -8.70
N SER A 109 6.16 16.90 -8.96
CA SER A 109 6.33 16.34 -10.30
C SER A 109 5.04 16.31 -11.12
N GLY A 110 3.87 16.42 -10.46
CA GLY A 110 2.58 16.21 -11.09
C GLY A 110 2.33 14.75 -11.52
N SER A 111 3.15 13.82 -11.03
CA SER A 111 3.09 12.41 -11.42
C SER A 111 1.92 11.67 -10.79
N GLN A 112 1.46 10.62 -11.47
CA GLN A 112 0.38 9.75 -11.00
C GLN A 112 0.83 8.84 -9.85
N CYS A 113 2.13 8.59 -9.71
CA CYS A 113 2.68 7.77 -8.65
C CYS A 113 4.03 8.28 -8.17
N ALA A 114 4.36 7.98 -6.91
CA ALA A 114 5.70 8.06 -6.39
C ALA A 114 6.13 6.68 -5.89
N VAL A 115 7.23 6.16 -6.44
CA VAL A 115 7.67 4.76 -6.29
C VAL A 115 9.10 4.70 -5.77
N TYR A 116 9.37 3.74 -4.90
CA TYR A 116 10.72 3.53 -4.38
C TYR A 116 11.63 2.90 -5.44
N ASP A 117 12.83 3.48 -5.62
CA ASP A 117 13.95 3.02 -6.45
C ASP A 117 13.59 2.77 -7.94
N LYS A 118 14.20 3.53 -8.86
CA LYS A 118 14.02 3.32 -10.30
C LYS A 118 14.60 1.99 -10.80
N LYS A 119 15.62 1.44 -10.14
CA LYS A 119 16.29 0.21 -10.60
C LYS A 119 15.48 -1.04 -10.27
N ASN A 120 14.87 -1.05 -9.09
CA ASN A 120 14.04 -2.16 -8.60
C ASN A 120 12.73 -1.58 -8.04
N PRO A 121 11.85 -1.10 -8.92
CA PRO A 121 10.64 -0.40 -8.49
C PRO A 121 9.72 -1.34 -7.72
N SER A 122 9.27 -0.86 -6.56
CA SER A 122 8.35 -1.58 -5.68
C SER A 122 7.16 -0.73 -5.32
N LEU A 123 5.98 -1.34 -5.29
CA LEU A 123 4.76 -0.68 -4.83
C LEU A 123 4.73 -0.53 -3.31
N LEU A 124 5.64 -1.18 -2.57
CA LEU A 124 5.80 -0.94 -1.13
C LEU A 124 6.22 0.51 -0.88
N TYR A 125 5.51 1.18 0.02
CA TYR A 125 5.66 2.61 0.37
C TYR A 125 5.31 3.59 -0.75
N SER A 126 4.81 3.10 -1.89
CA SER A 126 4.42 3.97 -2.99
C SER A 126 3.16 4.77 -2.67
N ILE A 127 3.06 5.97 -3.24
CA ILE A 127 1.82 6.75 -3.27
C ILE A 127 1.28 6.66 -4.69
N LEU A 128 0.02 6.27 -4.83
CA LEU A 128 -0.64 6.04 -6.11
C LEU A 128 -1.92 6.88 -6.19
N ASP A 129 -2.04 7.62 -7.28
CA ASP A 129 -3.24 8.38 -7.63
C ASP A 129 -4.32 7.45 -8.21
N LYS A 130 -5.59 7.76 -7.97
CA LYS A 130 -6.72 6.96 -8.45
C LYS A 130 -6.79 6.83 -9.97
N SER A 131 -6.20 7.75 -10.73
CA SER A 131 -6.10 7.69 -12.19
C SER A 131 -5.34 6.46 -12.70
N VAL A 132 -4.48 5.83 -11.88
CA VAL A 132 -3.74 4.62 -12.27
C VAL A 132 -4.62 3.37 -12.34
N LEU A 133 -5.89 3.45 -11.90
CA LEU A 133 -6.79 2.32 -11.78
C LEU A 133 -6.99 1.58 -13.12
N SER A 134 -7.09 2.31 -14.22
CA SER A 134 -7.24 1.72 -15.55
C SER A 134 -6.00 0.93 -15.99
N VAL A 135 -4.81 1.39 -15.58
CA VAL A 135 -3.54 0.71 -15.85
C VAL A 135 -3.39 -0.53 -14.96
N LEU A 136 -3.76 -0.44 -13.68
CA LEU A 136 -3.80 -1.58 -12.77
C LEU A 136 -4.72 -2.68 -13.30
N TYR A 137 -5.91 -2.31 -13.76
CA TYR A 137 -6.85 -3.27 -14.36
C TYR A 137 -6.21 -4.02 -15.53
N LYS A 138 -5.55 -3.32 -16.47
CA LYS A 138 -4.84 -3.95 -17.59
C LYS A 138 -3.69 -4.86 -17.11
N ALA A 139 -2.89 -4.38 -16.15
CA ALA A 139 -1.78 -5.14 -15.59
C ALA A 139 -2.25 -6.43 -14.89
N ILE A 140 -3.45 -6.42 -14.29
CA ILE A 140 -4.03 -7.62 -13.65
C ILE A 140 -4.43 -8.67 -14.67
N HIS A 141 -4.94 -8.27 -15.83
CA HIS A 141 -5.42 -9.19 -16.86
C HIS A 141 -4.33 -9.61 -17.86
N THR A 142 -3.07 -9.26 -17.60
CA THR A 142 -1.92 -9.65 -18.43
C THR A 142 -1.20 -10.85 -17.81
N ASN A 143 -0.85 -11.84 -18.64
CA ASN A 143 -0.27 -13.11 -18.17
C ASN A 143 1.21 -13.00 -17.74
N SER A 144 1.96 -11.98 -18.18
CA SER A 144 3.37 -11.79 -17.86
C SER A 144 3.74 -10.30 -17.76
N ASN A 145 4.87 -10.00 -17.10
CA ASN A 145 5.44 -8.64 -17.00
C ASN A 145 4.46 -7.59 -16.46
N ARG A 146 3.64 -7.97 -15.48
CA ARG A 146 2.52 -7.16 -14.96
C ARG A 146 2.99 -5.86 -14.31
N LEU A 147 4.04 -5.91 -13.49
CA LEU A 147 4.64 -4.72 -12.87
C LEU A 147 5.34 -3.84 -13.89
N ASP A 148 6.04 -4.42 -14.87
CA ASP A 148 6.67 -3.66 -15.94
C ASP A 148 5.62 -2.94 -16.78
N LEU A 149 4.50 -3.60 -17.11
CA LEU A 149 3.37 -2.97 -17.79
C LEU A 149 2.85 -1.79 -16.97
N PHE A 150 2.63 -2.00 -15.67
CA PHE A 150 2.17 -0.93 -14.78
C PHE A 150 3.11 0.27 -14.79
N PHE A 151 4.41 0.08 -14.53
CA PHE A 151 5.37 1.18 -14.47
C PHE A 151 5.62 1.83 -15.82
N ASN A 152 5.57 1.09 -16.93
CA ASN A 152 5.76 1.64 -18.28
C ASN A 152 4.55 2.45 -18.79
N GLN A 153 3.37 2.22 -18.22
CA GLN A 153 2.13 2.90 -18.62
C GLN A 153 1.62 3.91 -17.59
N THR A 154 2.39 4.15 -16.53
CA THR A 154 2.04 5.09 -15.47
C THR A 154 3.15 6.11 -15.32
N ASP A 155 2.79 7.39 -15.26
CA ASP A 155 3.79 8.43 -14.96
C ASP A 155 4.15 8.38 -13.47
N CYS A 156 5.27 7.72 -13.16
CA CYS A 156 5.81 7.66 -11.81
C CYS A 156 7.06 8.53 -11.65
N THR A 157 7.09 9.28 -10.56
CA THR A 157 8.34 9.79 -10.01
C THR A 157 9.00 8.74 -9.12
N TYR A 158 10.32 8.68 -9.12
CA TYR A 158 11.09 7.68 -8.38
C TYR A 158 11.92 8.33 -7.29
N PHE A 159 11.91 7.73 -6.10
CA PHE A 159 12.64 8.25 -4.95
C PHE A 159 13.54 7.20 -4.30
N SER A 160 14.58 7.72 -3.63
CA SER A 160 15.50 6.91 -2.83
C SER A 160 15.31 7.27 -1.35
N LEU A 161 14.89 6.30 -0.55
CA LEU A 161 14.98 6.43 0.92
C LEU A 161 16.46 6.58 1.29
N GLN A 162 16.81 7.69 1.94
CA GLN A 162 18.11 7.80 2.57
C GLN A 162 18.19 6.73 3.65
N LYS A 163 19.04 5.71 3.46
CA LYS A 163 19.37 4.79 4.55
C LYS A 163 19.90 5.65 5.69
N LYS A 164 19.16 5.74 6.80
CA LYS A 164 19.75 6.21 8.05
C LYS A 164 20.98 5.36 8.27
N LYS A 165 22.18 5.95 8.23
CA LYS A 165 23.37 5.34 8.83
C LYS A 165 22.96 5.00 10.25
N SER A 166 22.82 3.71 10.55
CA SER A 166 22.76 3.25 11.93
C SER A 166 23.98 3.83 12.62
N LEU A 167 23.77 4.71 13.61
CA LEU A 167 24.81 5.01 14.57
C LEU A 167 25.18 3.68 15.21
N GLN A 168 26.34 3.15 14.82
CA GLN A 168 27.07 2.21 15.65
C GLN A 168 27.59 3.04 16.83
N THR A 169 26.90 2.94 17.96
CA THR A 169 27.51 3.14 19.27
C THR A 169 28.15 1.84 19.71
#